data_AF-A0A968P9J4-F1
#
_entry.id   AF-A0A968P9J4-F1
#
_cell.length_a   1.000
_cell.length_b   1.000
_cell.length_c   1.000
_cell.angle_alpha   90.00
_cell.angle_beta   90.00
_cell.angle_gamma   90.00
#
_symmetry.space_group_name_H-M   'P 1'
#
loop_
_entity.id
_entity.type
_entity.pdbx_description
1 polymer ?
#
loop_
_entity_poly.entity_id
_entity_poly.type
_entity_poly.pdbx_seq_one_letter_code
_entity_poly.pdbx_strand_id
1 'polypeptide(L)'
;MESSMLLTSVILAYRPFFDPLPIDSFWLLLMLPLSLAVALVYKAIKLDDLKQLPRASAILTAQIIFFMAVAAGGLWIITEIV
;
A
#
# COMPACT_ATOMS: atom_id res chain seq x y z
N MET A 1 23.27 -10.11 -25.05
CA MET A 1 22.40 -11.18 -25.56
C MET A 1 22.25 -12.32 -24.56
N GLU A 2 23.31 -12.70 -23.83
CA GLU A 2 23.22 -13.64 -22.68
C GLU A 2 22.38 -13.11 -21.50
N SER A 3 22.58 -11.85 -21.11
CA SER A 3 21.85 -11.22 -20.00
C SER A 3 20.32 -11.21 -20.19
N SER A 4 19.87 -11.03 -21.43
CA SER A 4 18.45 -11.09 -21.81
C SER A 4 17.85 -12.49 -21.72
N MET A 5 18.62 -13.55 -21.97
CA MET A 5 18.15 -14.94 -21.82
C MET A 5 18.03 -15.32 -20.34
N LEU A 6 18.98 -14.91 -19.50
CA LEU A 6 18.93 -15.16 -18.05
C LEU A 6 17.74 -14.47 -17.38
N LEU A 7 17.43 -13.22 -17.75
CA LEU A 7 16.23 -12.53 -17.26
C LEU A 7 14.94 -13.23 -17.68
N THR A 8 14.88 -13.76 -18.91
CA THR A 8 13.73 -14.53 -19.41
C THR A 8 13.54 -15.82 -18.61
N SER A 9 14.62 -16.54 -18.29
CA SER A 9 14.58 -17.76 -17.44
C SER A 9 14.16 -17.46 -16.00
N VAL A 10 14.61 -16.34 -15.42
CA VAL A 10 14.19 -15.92 -14.06
C VAL A 10 12.69 -15.58 -14.03
N ILE A 11 12.17 -14.92 -15.06
CA ILE A 11 10.73 -14.62 -15.18
C ILE A 11 9.90 -15.90 -15.35
N LEU A 12 10.38 -16.87 -16.13
CA LEU A 12 9.71 -18.17 -16.33
C LEU A 12 9.70 -19.05 -15.07
N ALA A 13 10.67 -18.88 -14.17
CA ALA A 13 10.76 -19.60 -12.89
C ALA A 13 10.17 -18.83 -11.70
N TYR A 14 9.65 -17.62 -11.92
CA TYR A 14 9.01 -16.82 -10.88
C TYR A 14 7.77 -17.53 -10.35
N ARG A 15 7.72 -17.74 -9.03
CA ARG A 15 6.56 -18.35 -8.36
C ARG A 15 5.86 -17.27 -7.53
N PRO A 16 4.75 -16.67 -8.01
CA PRO A 16 4.13 -15.50 -7.37
C PRO A 16 3.80 -15.63 -5.88
N PHE A 17 3.59 -16.85 -5.38
CA PHE A 17 3.26 -17.12 -3.99
C PHE A 17 4.47 -17.45 -3.11
N PHE A 18 5.60 -17.83 -3.71
CA PHE A 18 6.83 -18.19 -2.99
C PHE A 18 7.91 -17.11 -3.11
N ASP A 19 7.96 -16.44 -4.25
CA ASP A 19 8.94 -15.42 -4.58
C ASP A 19 8.22 -14.05 -4.56
N PRO A 20 8.59 -13.11 -3.67
CA PRO A 20 7.97 -11.80 -3.63
C PRO A 20 8.34 -10.98 -4.87
N LEU A 21 7.44 -10.11 -5.29
CA LEU A 21 7.69 -9.21 -6.42
C LEU A 21 8.73 -8.15 -6.00
N PRO A 22 9.78 -7.87 -6.80
CA PRO A 22 10.90 -6.99 -6.42
C PRO A 22 10.52 -5.50 -6.53
N ILE A 23 9.52 -5.08 -5.75
CA ILE A 23 8.99 -3.70 -5.66
C ILE A 23 8.97 -3.18 -4.22
N ASP A 24 9.66 -3.86 -3.31
CA ASP A 24 9.80 -3.51 -1.89
C ASP A 24 10.35 -2.09 -1.70
N SER A 25 11.22 -1.63 -2.61
CA SER A 25 11.77 -0.27 -2.61
C SER A 25 10.69 0.81 -2.73
N PHE A 26 9.51 0.47 -3.27
CA PHE A 26 8.38 1.39 -3.46
C PHE A 26 7.30 1.25 -2.38
N TRP A 27 7.61 0.62 -1.23
CA TRP A 27 6.60 0.31 -0.20
C TRP A 27 5.75 1.51 0.23
N LEU A 28 6.36 2.70 0.40
CA LEU A 28 5.65 3.94 0.73
C LEU A 28 4.67 4.37 -0.37
N LEU A 29 5.07 4.20 -1.63
CA LEU A 29 4.21 4.51 -2.78
C LEU A 29 3.07 3.51 -2.91
N LEU A 30 3.33 2.21 -2.69
CA LEU A 30 2.34 1.12 -2.68
C LEU A 30 1.30 1.27 -1.55
N MET A 31 1.66 1.98 -0.49
CA MET A 31 0.78 2.32 0.63
C MET A 31 -0.41 3.21 0.21
N LEU A 32 -0.20 4.15 -0.73
CA LEU A 32 -1.25 5.04 -1.25
C LEU A 32 -2.39 4.29 -1.97
N PRO A 33 -2.14 3.47 -3.01
CA PRO A 33 -3.20 2.73 -3.67
C PRO A 33 -3.84 1.69 -2.75
N LEU A 34 -3.08 1.07 -1.83
CA LEU A 34 -3.63 0.12 -0.86
C LEU A 34 -4.67 0.78 0.07
N SER A 35 -4.30 1.90 0.69
CA SER A 35 -5.19 2.63 1.60
C SER A 35 -6.39 3.25 0.87
N LEU A 36 -6.20 3.69 -0.38
CA LEU A 36 -7.29 4.15 -1.24
C LEU A 36 -8.26 3.02 -1.58
N ALA A 37 -7.78 1.83 -1.94
CA ALA A 37 -8.62 0.68 -2.23
C ALA A 37 -9.49 0.28 -1.02
N VAL A 38 -8.89 0.23 0.17
CA VAL A 38 -9.63 -0.05 1.41
C VAL A 38 -10.67 1.03 1.68
N ALA A 39 -10.30 2.30 1.56
CA ALA A 39 -11.21 3.43 1.79
C ALA A 39 -12.38 3.44 0.80
N LEU A 40 -12.12 3.13 -0.48
CA LEU A 40 -13.14 3.02 -1.52
C LEU A 40 -14.14 1.92 -1.21
N VAL A 41 -13.67 0.70 -0.94
CA VAL A 41 -14.56 -0.45 -0.64
C VAL A 41 -15.39 -0.16 0.61
N TYR A 42 -14.76 0.35 1.67
CA TYR A 42 -15.47 0.69 2.91
C TYR A 42 -16.52 1.77 2.70
N LYS A 43 -16.19 2.87 2.00
CA LYS A 43 -17.14 3.98 1.78
C LYS A 43 -18.23 3.60 0.78
N ALA A 44 -17.95 2.75 -0.20
CA ALA A 44 -18.94 2.32 -1.20
C ALA A 44 -20.12 1.57 -0.58
N ILE A 45 -19.87 0.76 0.45
CA ILE A 45 -20.94 0.02 1.15
C ILE A 45 -21.63 0.81 2.26
N LYS A 46 -21.05 1.97 2.66
CA LYS A 46 -21.49 2.71 3.85
C LYS A 46 -22.22 4.01 3.51
N LEU A 47 -21.98 4.60 2.35
CA LEU A 47 -22.62 5.85 1.91
C LEU A 47 -23.95 5.56 1.23
N ASP A 48 -24.96 6.39 1.54
CA ASP A 48 -26.26 6.36 0.84
C ASP A 48 -26.17 6.99 -0.56
N ASP A 49 -25.28 7.98 -0.75
CA ASP A 49 -25.05 8.67 -2.01
C ASP A 49 -23.61 8.47 -2.52
N LEU A 50 -23.48 7.73 -3.63
CA LEU A 50 -22.20 7.41 -4.25
C LEU A 50 -21.51 8.63 -4.90
N LYS A 51 -22.19 9.76 -5.11
CA LYS A 51 -21.55 11.00 -5.58
C LYS A 51 -20.52 11.53 -4.58
N GLN A 52 -20.69 11.21 -3.30
CA GLN A 52 -19.76 11.60 -2.25
C GLN A 52 -18.57 10.65 -2.13
N LEU A 53 -18.59 9.50 -2.81
CA LEU A 53 -17.58 8.44 -2.70
C LEU A 53 -16.16 8.94 -2.97
N PRO A 54 -15.85 9.72 -4.03
CA PRO A 54 -14.47 10.16 -4.28
C PRO A 54 -13.93 11.04 -3.16
N ARG A 55 -14.75 11.98 -2.65
CA ARG A 55 -14.35 12.87 -1.55
C ARG A 55 -14.23 12.10 -0.24
N ALA A 56 -15.20 11.24 0.07
CA ALA A 56 -15.23 10.48 1.32
C ALA A 56 -14.12 9.44 1.42
N SER A 57 -13.78 8.78 0.30
CA SER A 57 -12.65 7.85 0.22
C SER A 57 -11.32 8.59 0.34
N ALA A 58 -11.12 9.72 -0.36
CA ALA A 58 -9.89 10.52 -0.23
C ALA A 58 -9.66 11.03 1.20
N ILE A 59 -10.72 11.48 1.90
CA ILE A 59 -10.63 11.88 3.31
C ILE A 59 -10.21 10.70 4.19
N LEU A 60 -10.83 9.53 4.01
CA LEU A 60 -10.52 8.35 4.81
C LEU A 60 -9.10 7.83 4.51
N THR A 61 -8.65 7.86 3.26
CA THR A 61 -7.27 7.54 2.88
C THR A 61 -6.28 8.46 3.60
N ALA A 62 -6.53 9.77 3.60
CA ALA A 62 -5.69 10.74 4.31
C ALA A 62 -5.67 10.47 5.83
N GLN A 63 -6.81 10.12 6.43
CA GLN A 63 -6.90 9.73 7.84
C GLN A 63 -6.07 8.48 8.15
N ILE A 64 -6.18 7.43 7.32
CA ILE A 64 -5.40 6.19 7.49
C ILE A 64 -3.91 6.51 7.51
N ILE A 65 -3.42 7.25 6.51
CA ILE A 65 -2.00 7.62 6.38
C ILE A 65 -1.56 8.47 7.57
N PHE A 66 -2.37 9.45 7.98
CA PHE A 66 -2.08 10.32 9.11
C PHE A 66 -1.91 9.52 10.41
N PHE A 67 -2.87 8.64 10.74
CA PHE A 67 -2.78 7.83 11.95
C PHE A 67 -1.63 6.82 11.91
N MET A 68 -1.30 6.29 10.73
CA MET A 68 -0.11 5.45 10.57
C MET A 68 1.18 6.21 10.85
N ALA A 69 1.32 7.43 10.33
CA ALA A 69 2.49 8.28 10.59
C ALA A 69 2.59 8.65 12.08
N VAL A 70 1.46 8.98 12.72
CA VAL A 70 1.40 9.24 14.16
C VAL A 70 1.80 8.01 14.97
N ALA A 71 1.30 6.83 14.62
CA ALA A 71 1.64 5.58 15.29
C ALA A 71 3.14 5.24 15.14
N ALA A 72 3.70 5.40 13.93
CA ALA A 72 5.12 5.21 13.67
C ALA A 72 5.98 6.18 14.49
N GLY A 73 5.61 7.46 14.53
CA GLY A 73 6.29 8.47 15.36
C GLY A 73 6.19 8.16 16.85
N GLY A 74 5.02 7.73 17.33
CA GLY A 74 4.81 7.32 18.71
C GLY A 74 5.68 6.12 19.10
N LEU A 75 5.75 5.11 18.24
CA LEU A 75 6.63 3.95 18.44
C LEU A 75 8.10 4.37 18.49
N TRP A 76 8.53 5.23 17.57
CA TRP A 76 9.91 5.76 17.53
C TRP A 76 10.28 6.49 18.83
N ILE A 77 9.38 7.34 19.34
CA ILE A 77 9.58 8.04 20.61
C ILE A 77 9.74 7.04 21.76
N ILE A 78 8.89 6.00 21.83
CA ILE A 78 8.96 4.99 22.88
C ILE A 78 10.29 4.24 22.83
N THR A 79 10.76 3.87 21.63
CA THR A 79 12.01 3.12 21.46
C THR A 79 13.27 3.94 21.75
N GLU A 80 13.21 5.26 21.65
CA GLU A 80 14.35 6.14 21.97
C GLU A 80 14.46 6.39 23.49
N ILE A 81 13.33 6.37 24.20
CA ILE A 81 13.27 6.67 25.64
C ILE A 81 13.62 5.44 26.50
N VAL A 82 13.29 4.23 26.03
CA VAL A 82 13.48 2.96 26.75
C VAL A 82 14.76 2.28 26.30
#